data_AF-A0AAW6D8K8-F1
#
_entry.id   AF-A0AAW6D8K8-F1
#
_cell.length_a   1.000
_cell.length_b   1.000
_cell.length_c   1.000
_cell.angle_alpha   90.00
_cell.angle_beta   90.00
_cell.angle_gamma   90.00
#
_symmetry.space_group_name_H-M   'P 1'
#
loop_
_entity.id
_entity.type
_entity.pdbx_description
1 polymer ?
#
loop_
_entity_poly.entity_id
_entity_poly.type
_entity_poly.pdbx_seq_one_letter_code
_entity_poly.pdbx_strand_id
1 'polypeptide(L)'
;MHSKPDGIFGIFQVVKDFYDHGIDEHLWVFLLMVIIFSDIAIGVSRAWAFHEFSSSKFRKGLVGHIAMFTFVAIFYPFAVYMNLGGVLDTFIFAMIAAYGSSILASLSALGVEIPYIDKYIKKNIDKDKFFLNEEKGEKEND
;
A
#
# COMPACT_ATOMS: atom_id res chain seq x y z
N MET A 1 0.43 31.77 31.65
CA MET A 1 -0.19 31.74 30.32
C MET A 1 -1.13 30.56 30.27
N HIS A 2 -2.43 30.82 30.13
CA HIS A 2 -3.43 29.76 30.08
C HIS A 2 -3.54 29.31 28.61
N SER A 3 -2.87 28.22 28.25
CA SER A 3 -3.07 27.60 26.95
C SER A 3 -4.53 27.17 26.87
N LYS A 4 -5.26 27.67 25.87
CA LYS A 4 -6.64 27.27 25.59
C LYS A 4 -6.62 25.76 25.35
N PRO A 5 -7.58 24.97 25.86
CA PRO A 5 -7.59 23.53 25.58
C PRO A 5 -7.69 23.34 24.07
N ASP A 6 -6.62 22.81 23.47
CA ASP A 6 -6.58 22.48 22.05
C ASP A 6 -7.51 21.29 21.84
N GLY A 7 -8.71 21.57 21.32
CA GLY A 7 -9.72 20.55 21.03
C GLY A 7 -9.30 19.68 19.84
N ILE A 8 -10.20 19.49 18.87
CA ILE A 8 -9.87 18.75 17.63
C ILE A 8 -8.63 19.32 16.91
N PHE A 9 -8.32 20.61 17.10
CA PHE A 9 -7.12 21.24 16.55
C PHE A 9 -5.80 20.70 17.13
N GLY A 10 -5.80 20.16 18.35
CA GLY A 10 -4.62 19.49 18.92
C GLY A 10 -4.22 18.26 18.11
N ILE A 11 -5.19 17.57 17.52
CA ILE A 11 -4.92 16.41 16.65
C ILE A 11 -4.10 16.83 15.42
N PHE A 12 -4.52 17.92 14.76
CA PHE A 12 -3.82 18.44 13.60
C PHE A 12 -2.42 18.97 13.94
N GLN A 13 -2.24 19.55 15.13
CA GLN A 13 -0.93 20.01 15.59
C GLN A 13 0.05 18.85 15.76
N VAL A 14 -0.38 17.74 16.38
CA VAL A 14 0.48 16.54 16.55
C VAL A 14 0.93 16.00 15.20
N VAL A 15 0.00 15.85 14.25
CA VAL A 15 0.33 15.35 12.91
C VAL A 15 1.26 16.31 12.18
N LYS A 16 0.98 17.62 12.23
CA LYS A 16 1.80 18.64 11.59
C LYS A 16 3.22 18.65 12.15
N ASP A 17 3.37 18.68 13.47
CA ASP A 17 4.68 18.74 14.12
C ASP A 17 5.54 17.51 13.78
N PHE A 18 4.92 16.33 13.70
CA PHE A 18 5.60 15.13 13.21
C PHE A 18 6.13 15.30 11.78
N TYR A 19 5.35 15.87 10.87
CA TYR A 19 5.81 16.06 9.49
C TYR A 19 6.81 17.20 9.32
N ASP A 20 6.73 18.23 10.16
CA ASP A 20 7.66 19.37 10.12
C ASP A 20 9.03 19.01 10.72
N HIS A 21 9.07 18.17 11.77
CA HIS A 21 10.30 17.94 12.56
C HIS A 21 10.63 16.47 12.84
N GLY A 22 9.64 15.56 12.86
CA GLY A 22 9.84 14.15 13.24
C GLY A 22 10.08 13.20 12.07
N ILE A 23 9.61 13.50 10.87
CA ILE A 23 9.60 12.57 9.73
C ILE A 23 11.01 12.14 9.30
N ASP A 24 12.01 13.00 9.48
CA ASP A 24 13.40 12.72 9.10
C ASP A 24 13.99 11.55 9.90
N GLU A 25 13.60 11.40 11.17
CA GLU A 25 13.99 10.26 12.02
C GLU A 25 13.19 8.99 11.69
N HIS A 26 12.04 9.15 11.01
CA HIS A 26 11.10 8.09 10.66
C HIS A 26 10.97 7.91 9.14
N LEU A 27 12.08 8.02 8.41
CA LEU A 27 12.11 8.00 6.93
C LEU A 27 11.42 6.78 6.31
N TRP A 28 11.42 5.63 7.00
CA TRP A 28 10.72 4.42 6.55
C TRP A 28 9.21 4.59 6.41
N VAL A 29 8.60 5.48 7.20
CA VAL A 29 7.18 5.83 7.09
C VAL A 29 6.92 6.58 5.79
N PHE A 30 7.78 7.54 5.46
CA PHE A 30 7.72 8.26 4.19
C PHE A 30 7.87 7.30 3.01
N LEU A 31 8.85 6.38 3.08
CA LEU A 31 9.02 5.35 2.06
C LEU A 31 7.79 4.47 1.93
N LEU A 32 7.18 4.03 3.04
CA LEU A 32 5.94 3.25 2.99
C LEU A 32 4.81 4.00 2.31
N MET A 33 4.62 5.29 2.59
CA MET A 33 3.61 6.12 1.91
C MET A 33 3.82 6.16 0.39
N VAL A 34 5.07 6.32 -0.06
CA VAL A 34 5.43 6.30 -1.49
C VAL A 34 5.18 4.92 -2.11
N ILE A 35 5.50 3.83 -1.39
CA ILE A 35 5.26 2.46 -1.86
C ILE A 35 3.76 2.20 -1.99
N ILE A 36 2.94 2.58 -1.01
CA ILE A 36 1.48 2.41 -1.08
C ILE A 36 0.92 3.16 -2.31
N PHE A 37 1.36 4.41 -2.52
CA PHE A 37 0.94 5.17 -3.70
C PHE A 37 1.34 4.49 -5.01
N SER A 38 2.58 3.97 -5.07
CA SER A 38 3.08 3.23 -6.23
C SER A 38 2.29 1.93 -6.49
N ASP A 39 1.91 1.21 -5.43
CA ASP A 39 1.09 -0.01 -5.52
C ASP A 39 -0.30 0.29 -6.11
N ILE A 40 -0.92 1.40 -5.71
CA ILE A 40 -2.17 1.87 -6.32
C ILE A 40 -1.96 2.16 -7.81
N ALA A 41 -0.92 2.92 -8.17
CA ALA A 41 -0.66 3.30 -9.56
C ALA A 41 -0.38 2.08 -10.46
N ILE A 42 0.42 1.13 -9.99
CA ILE A 42 0.75 -0.10 -10.73
C ILE A 42 -0.47 -1.04 -10.77
N GLY A 43 -1.22 -1.16 -9.68
CA GLY A 43 -2.46 -1.94 -9.63
C GLY A 43 -3.51 -1.42 -10.64
N VAL A 44 -3.65 -0.10 -10.76
CA VAL A 44 -4.49 0.53 -11.79
C VAL A 44 -3.96 0.25 -13.19
N SER A 45 -2.65 0.41 -13.40
CA SER A 45 -2.01 0.14 -14.70
C SER A 45 -2.22 -1.31 -15.14
N ARG A 46 -2.09 -2.27 -14.21
CA ARG A 46 -2.39 -3.68 -14.41
C ARG A 46 -3.85 -3.90 -14.81
N ALA A 47 -4.79 -3.38 -14.03
CA ALA A 47 -6.22 -3.56 -14.31
C ALA A 47 -6.62 -2.97 -15.68
N TRP A 48 -5.96 -1.88 -16.08
CA TRP A 48 -6.12 -1.28 -17.40
C TRP A 48 -5.54 -2.16 -18.51
N ALA A 49 -4.31 -2.64 -18.38
CA ALA A 49 -3.65 -3.49 -19.38
C ALA A 49 -4.43 -4.78 -19.69
N PHE A 50 -5.04 -5.40 -18.66
CA PHE A 50 -5.86 -6.60 -18.81
C PHE A 50 -7.34 -6.32 -19.15
N HIS A 51 -7.72 -5.07 -19.41
CA HIS A 51 -9.11 -4.66 -19.72
C HIS A 51 -10.14 -5.11 -18.67
N GLU A 52 -9.71 -5.33 -17.42
CA GLU A 52 -10.59 -5.71 -16.31
C GLU A 52 -11.12 -4.51 -15.51
N PHE A 53 -10.83 -3.30 -15.99
CA PHE A 53 -11.16 -2.08 -15.29
C PHE A 53 -12.69 -1.92 -15.18
N SER A 54 -13.19 -1.99 -13.95
CA SER A 54 -14.57 -1.64 -13.63
C SER A 54 -14.58 -0.79 -12.37
N SER A 55 -15.51 0.18 -12.30
CA SER A 55 -15.56 1.12 -11.17
C SER A 55 -15.77 0.42 -9.83
N SER A 56 -16.48 -0.72 -9.79
CA SER A 56 -16.69 -1.48 -8.55
C SER A 56 -15.42 -2.20 -8.09
N LYS A 57 -14.67 -2.85 -9.00
CA LYS A 57 -13.38 -3.48 -8.70
C LYS A 57 -12.34 -2.43 -8.29
N PHE A 58 -12.25 -1.33 -9.05
CA PHE A 58 -11.33 -0.22 -8.75
C PHE A 58 -11.59 0.38 -7.37
N ARG A 59 -12.86 0.73 -7.06
CA ARG A 59 -13.22 1.29 -5.75
C ARG A 59 -12.90 0.32 -4.61
N LYS A 60 -13.20 -0.97 -4.76
CA LYS A 60 -12.89 -1.98 -3.74
C LYS A 60 -11.38 -2.06 -3.47
N GLY A 61 -10.56 -2.07 -4.51
CA GLY A 61 -9.10 -2.04 -4.38
C GLY A 61 -8.60 -0.74 -3.73
N LEU A 62 -9.07 0.41 -4.23
CA LEU A 62 -8.62 1.72 -3.78
C LEU A 62 -8.96 2.01 -2.31
N VAL A 63 -10.15 1.61 -1.84
CA VAL A 63 -10.60 1.88 -0.46
C VAL A 63 -9.64 1.29 0.58
N GLY A 64 -9.17 0.06 0.37
CA GLY A 64 -8.23 -0.58 1.30
C GLY A 64 -6.89 0.16 1.37
N HIS A 65 -6.35 0.55 0.22
CA HIS A 65 -5.08 1.26 0.14
C HIS A 65 -5.16 2.68 0.69
N ILE A 66 -6.23 3.43 0.39
CA ILE A 66 -6.44 4.77 0.94
C ILE A 66 -6.65 4.70 2.47
N ALA A 67 -7.40 3.72 2.97
CA ALA A 67 -7.58 3.53 4.40
C ALA A 67 -6.24 3.27 5.10
N MET A 68 -5.41 2.39 4.54
CA MET A 68 -4.08 2.10 5.07
C MET A 68 -3.15 3.32 4.99
N PHE A 69 -3.14 4.03 3.86
CA PHE A 69 -2.36 5.26 3.70
C PHE A 69 -2.75 6.30 4.76
N THR A 70 -4.05 6.54 4.94
CA THR A 70 -4.58 7.49 5.93
C THR A 70 -4.23 7.05 7.35
N PHE A 71 -4.32 5.75 7.64
CA PHE A 71 -3.90 5.20 8.92
C PHE A 71 -2.43 5.49 9.19
N VAL A 72 -1.52 5.14 8.27
CA VAL A 72 -0.08 5.39 8.44
C VAL A 72 0.20 6.89 8.56
N ALA A 73 -0.40 7.72 7.70
CA ALA A 73 -0.13 9.15 7.65
C ALA A 73 -0.61 9.92 8.89
N ILE A 74 -1.67 9.45 9.56
CA ILE A 74 -2.26 10.16 10.70
C ILE A 74 -1.93 9.45 12.02
N PHE A 75 -2.14 8.13 12.10
CA PHE A 75 -1.98 7.37 13.35
C PHE A 75 -0.53 7.13 13.74
N TYR A 76 0.40 6.96 12.80
CA TYR A 76 1.82 6.80 13.16
C TYR A 76 2.37 8.03 13.91
N PRO A 77 2.13 9.28 13.45
CA PRO A 77 2.44 10.48 14.23
C PRO A 77 1.93 10.42 15.68
N PHE A 78 0.70 9.97 15.91
CA PHE A 78 0.15 9.83 17.25
C PHE A 78 0.87 8.77 18.07
N ALA A 79 1.24 7.65 17.47
CA ALA A 79 1.97 6.61 18.18
C ALA A 79 3.36 7.11 18.61
N VAL A 80 4.05 7.87 17.76
CA VAL A 80 5.32 8.52 18.13
C VAL A 80 5.10 9.52 19.25
N TYR A 81 4.07 10.37 19.16
CA TYR A 81 3.69 11.31 20.23
C TYR A 81 3.42 10.63 21.58
N MET A 82 2.83 9.43 21.57
CA MET A 82 2.60 8.60 22.75
C MET A 82 3.83 7.78 23.19
N ASN A 83 5.00 8.01 22.58
CA ASN A 83 6.24 7.28 22.82
C ASN A 83 6.16 5.77 22.52
N LEU A 84 5.32 5.40 21.55
CA LEU A 84 5.13 4.04 21.03
C LEU A 84 5.82 3.80 19.69
N GLY A 85 6.62 4.75 19.20
CA GLY A 85 7.26 4.69 17.87
C GLY A 85 7.99 3.37 17.59
N GLY A 86 8.84 2.94 18.52
CA GLY A 86 9.60 1.68 18.38
C GLY A 86 8.74 0.41 18.30
N VAL A 87 7.52 0.43 18.82
CA VAL A 87 6.58 -0.70 18.69
C VAL A 87 6.03 -0.78 17.25
N LEU A 88 5.86 0.36 16.59
CA LEU A 88 5.30 0.42 15.25
C LEU A 88 6.32 0.20 14.13
N ASP A 89 7.61 0.29 14.38
CA ASP A 89 8.63 0.11 13.33
C ASP A 89 8.54 -1.28 12.68
N THR A 90 8.34 -2.33 13.49
CA THR A 90 8.14 -3.70 12.97
C THR A 90 6.91 -3.77 12.07
N PHE A 91 5.83 -3.08 12.45
CA PHE A 91 4.63 -2.99 11.62
C PHE A 91 4.94 -2.27 10.30
N ILE A 92 5.66 -1.14 10.32
CA ILE A 92 6.06 -0.42 9.11
C ILE A 92 6.88 -1.31 8.16
N PHE A 93 7.88 -2.03 8.68
CA PHE A 93 8.67 -2.95 7.86
C PHE A 93 7.84 -4.11 7.28
N ALA A 94 6.93 -4.67 8.07
CA ALA A 94 6.01 -5.70 7.58
C ALA A 94 5.10 -5.15 6.46
N MET A 95 4.62 -3.91 6.59
CA MET A 95 3.82 -3.26 5.57
C MET A 95 4.63 -2.95 4.31
N ILE A 96 5.89 -2.49 4.44
CA ILE A 96 6.79 -2.30 3.29
C ILE A 96 6.98 -3.62 2.54
N ALA A 97 7.20 -4.72 3.25
CA ALA A 97 7.35 -6.04 2.64
C ALA A 97 6.05 -6.50 1.94
N ALA A 98 4.89 -6.29 2.57
CA ALA A 98 3.59 -6.66 2.03
C ALA A 98 3.25 -5.87 0.74
N TYR A 99 3.39 -4.53 0.79
CA TYR A 99 3.14 -3.67 -0.35
C TYR A 99 4.19 -3.83 -1.45
N GLY A 100 5.46 -3.99 -1.09
CA GLY A 100 6.52 -4.35 -2.03
C GLY A 100 6.19 -5.65 -2.77
N SER A 101 5.71 -6.67 -2.05
CA SER A 101 5.26 -7.93 -2.67
C SER A 101 4.06 -7.74 -3.60
N SER A 102 3.11 -6.86 -3.26
CA SER A 102 1.97 -6.51 -4.12
C SER A 102 2.41 -5.85 -5.43
N ILE A 103 3.36 -4.91 -5.35
CA ILE A 103 3.98 -4.28 -6.51
C ILE A 103 4.67 -5.32 -7.39
N LEU A 104 5.52 -6.17 -6.79
CA LEU A 104 6.24 -7.20 -7.53
C LEU A 104 5.29 -8.16 -8.26
N ALA A 105 4.19 -8.56 -7.60
CA ALA A 105 3.16 -9.38 -8.24
C ALA A 105 2.50 -8.67 -9.43
N SER A 106 2.21 -7.37 -9.29
CA SER A 106 1.56 -6.59 -10.33
C SER A 106 2.49 -6.30 -11.52
N LEU A 107 3.77 -6.02 -11.26
CA LEU A 107 4.81 -5.86 -12.28
C LEU A 107 5.08 -7.17 -13.02
N SER A 108 5.19 -8.29 -12.29
CA SER A 108 5.39 -9.59 -12.90
C SER A 108 4.22 -10.00 -13.79
N ALA A 109 2.98 -9.70 -13.38
CA ALA A 109 1.79 -9.90 -14.22
C ALA A 109 1.82 -9.04 -15.49
N LEU A 110 2.36 -7.83 -15.41
CA LEU A 110 2.60 -6.95 -16.56
C LEU A 110 3.77 -7.39 -17.46
N GLY A 111 4.45 -8.50 -17.15
CA GLY A 111 5.59 -9.01 -17.91
C GLY A 111 6.90 -8.26 -17.65
N VAL A 112 6.99 -7.45 -16.59
CA VAL A 112 8.23 -6.79 -16.18
C VAL A 112 9.13 -7.82 -15.50
N GLU A 113 10.24 -8.16 -16.13
CA GLU A 113 11.25 -9.06 -15.57
C GLU A 113 12.17 -8.30 -14.60
N ILE A 114 12.22 -8.76 -13.34
CA ILE A 114 13.09 -8.14 -12.32
C ILE A 114 14.30 -9.04 -12.13
N PRO A 115 15.50 -8.61 -12.59
CA PRO A 115 16.69 -9.44 -12.49
C PRO A 115 16.98 -9.84 -11.04
N TYR A 116 17.54 -11.04 -10.85
CA TYR A 116 17.86 -11.68 -9.56
C TYR A 116 16.69 -12.14 -8.68
N ILE A 117 15.49 -11.58 -8.82
CA ILE A 117 14.31 -11.91 -7.98
C ILE A 117 13.26 -12.71 -8.76
N ASP A 118 13.31 -12.63 -10.09
CA ASP A 118 12.32 -13.23 -11.01
C ASP A 118 12.01 -14.72 -10.74
N LYS A 119 13.06 -15.51 -10.46
CA LYS A 119 12.94 -16.95 -10.18
C LYS A 119 12.21 -17.25 -8.86
N TYR A 120 12.32 -16.36 -7.87
CA TYR A 120 11.66 -16.50 -6.57
C TYR A 120 10.20 -16.04 -6.64
N ILE A 121 9.94 -14.93 -7.34
CA ILE A 121 8.59 -14.40 -7.59
C ILE A 121 7.76 -15.43 -8.36
N LYS A 122 8.23 -15.90 -9.52
CA LYS A 122 7.52 -16.88 -10.37
C LYS A 122 7.29 -18.24 -9.70
N LYS A 123 8.09 -18.59 -8.69
CA LYS A 123 7.98 -19.87 -7.95
C LYS A 123 7.04 -19.81 -6.74
N ASN A 124 6.90 -18.65 -6.10
CA ASN A 124 6.17 -18.51 -4.83
C ASN A 124 4.92 -17.63 -4.90
N ILE A 125 4.76 -16.83 -5.96
CA ILE A 125 3.51 -16.12 -6.20
C ILE A 125 2.55 -17.07 -6.91
N ASP A 126 1.35 -17.17 -6.33
CA ASP A 126 0.28 -18.03 -6.79
C ASP A 126 0.03 -17.86 -8.30
N LYS A 127 0.12 -18.98 -9.02
CA LYS A 127 -0.08 -19.00 -10.48
C LYS A 127 -1.51 -18.61 -10.85
N ASP A 128 -2.47 -18.73 -9.94
CA ASP A 128 -3.84 -18.27 -10.15
C ASP A 128 -3.95 -16.73 -10.14
N LYS A 129 -2.94 -16.04 -9.59
CA LYS A 129 -2.80 -14.58 -9.71
C LYS A 129 -2.14 -14.17 -11.04
N PHE A 130 -1.55 -15.11 -11.78
CA PHE A 130 -0.92 -14.93 -13.10
C PHE A 130 -1.74 -15.46 -14.27
N PHE A 131 -2.56 -16.49 -14.04
CA PHE A 131 -3.45 -17.09 -15.03
C PHE A 131 -4.89 -16.94 -14.54
N LEU A 132 -5.48 -15.77 -14.79
CA LEU A 132 -6.94 -15.71 -14.88
C LEU A 132 -7.31 -16.03 -16.33
N ASN A 133 -7.63 -17.30 -16.55
CA ASN A 133 -8.37 -17.86 -17.68
C ASN A 133 -7.78 -17.66 -19.09
N GLU A 134 -6.79 -18.47 -19.45
CA GLU A 134 -6.73 -19.00 -20.82
C GLU A 134 -7.67 -20.23 -20.88
N GLU A 135 -8.80 -20.07 -21.60
CA GLU A 135 -9.81 -21.07 -21.98
C GLU A 135 -10.74 -21.59 -20.85
N LYS A 136 -12.08 -21.60 -20.95
CA LYS A 136 -12.95 -21.95 -22.08
C LYS A 136 -14.32 -21.25 -22.02
N GLY A 137 -14.62 -20.48 -23.06
CA GLY A 137 -15.92 -20.61 -23.73
C GLY A 137 -15.96 -21.94 -24.49
N GLU A 138 -17.17 -22.39 -24.81
CA GLU A 138 -17.56 -23.72 -25.36
C GLU A 138 -17.60 -24.88 -24.37
N LYS A 139 -18.74 -25.01 -23.68
CA LYS A 139 -19.74 -26.01 -24.08
C LYS A 139 -21.15 -25.41 -23.99
N GLU A 140 -21.78 -25.25 -25.15
CA GLU A 140 -23.22 -25.14 -25.29
C GLU A 140 -23.88 -26.35 -24.63
N ASN A 141 -24.91 -26.11 -23.82
CA ASN A 141 -25.92 -27.10 -23.49
C ASN A 141 -27.24 -26.57 -24.07
N ASP A 142 -27.54 -26.98 -25.31
CA ASP A 142 -28.81 -27.53 -25.82
C ASP A 142 -28.86 -27.46 -27.35
#